data_AF-A0A9D1S679-F1
#
_entry.id   AF-A0A9D1S679-F1
#
_cell.length_a   1.000
_cell.length_b   1.000
_cell.length_c   1.000
_cell.angle_alpha   90.00
_cell.angle_beta   90.00
_cell.angle_gamma   90.00
#
_symmetry.space_group_name_H-M   'P 1'
#
loop_
_entity.id
_entity.type
_entity.pdbx_description
1 polymer ?
#
loop_
_entity_poly.entity_id
_entity_poly.type
_entity_poly.pdbx_seq_one_letter_code
_entity_poly.pdbx_strand_id
1 'polypeptide(L)'
;MSNYVIKYTRGDAVKYISHLDFVRMFHRAVRRSGLHMVFSGGFNPHPIMTVAMPLSVGVTSDGEYMKIAFEDGHGYTEEGIKDRLNGALPAGFTVLAVQRVEGKELDFTKLDRADYIVEALLEQECTVDVEAFLQNRQLLV
;
A
#
# COMPACT_ATOMS: atom_id res chain seq x y z
N MET A 1 -8.33 -2.59 -20.87
CA MET A 1 -7.66 -2.45 -19.57
C MET A 1 -8.72 -2.33 -18.50
N SER A 2 -8.56 -3.05 -17.40
CA SER A 2 -9.43 -2.99 -16.23
C SER A 2 -8.65 -2.47 -15.01
N ASN A 3 -9.23 -1.54 -14.27
CA ASN A 3 -8.62 -0.93 -13.09
C ASN A 3 -9.14 -1.57 -11.81
N TYR A 4 -8.23 -1.71 -10.84
CA TYR A 4 -8.52 -2.30 -9.54
C TYR A 4 -7.92 -1.46 -8.42
N VAL A 5 -8.63 -1.36 -7.31
CA VAL A 5 -8.09 -0.92 -6.02
C VAL A 5 -7.67 -2.16 -5.25
N ILE A 6 -6.48 -2.11 -4.67
CA ILE A 6 -5.95 -3.15 -3.81
C ILE A 6 -5.75 -2.56 -2.43
N LYS A 7 -6.34 -3.19 -1.42
CA LYS A 7 -6.05 -2.94 -0.01
C LYS A 7 -4.99 -3.94 0.46
N TYR A 8 -3.94 -3.47 1.11
CA TYR A 8 -2.85 -4.34 1.57
C TYR A 8 -2.27 -3.89 2.91
N THR A 9 -1.65 -4.84 3.62
CA THR A 9 -0.88 -4.59 4.85
C THR A 9 0.61 -4.52 4.55
N ARG A 10 1.34 -3.89 5.46
CA ARG A 10 2.80 -3.84 5.51
C ARG A 10 3.26 -4.06 6.95
N GLY A 11 3.81 -5.24 7.22
CA GLY A 11 4.27 -5.65 8.54
C GLY A 11 5.74 -5.36 8.83
N ASP A 12 6.18 -5.76 10.02
CA ASP A 12 7.51 -5.43 10.57
C ASP A 12 8.68 -5.90 9.71
N ALA A 13 8.60 -7.10 9.13
CA ALA A 13 9.70 -7.66 8.32
C ALA A 13 10.04 -6.81 7.09
N VAL A 14 9.12 -5.94 6.65
CA VAL A 14 9.23 -5.14 5.43
C VAL A 14 9.12 -3.63 5.70
N LYS A 15 9.04 -3.18 6.96
CA LYS A 15 8.86 -1.76 7.30
C LYS A 15 10.03 -0.88 6.87
N TYR A 16 11.21 -1.45 6.65
CA TYR A 16 12.40 -0.69 6.26
C TYR A 16 12.62 -0.53 4.75
N ILE A 17 11.76 -1.09 3.89
CA ILE A 17 11.90 -0.89 2.44
C ILE A 17 11.50 0.53 2.02
N SER A 18 12.20 1.13 1.06
CA SER A 18 11.82 2.44 0.53
C SER A 18 10.58 2.36 -0.36
N HIS A 19 9.96 3.50 -0.68
CA HIS A 19 8.87 3.54 -1.66
C HIS A 19 9.29 2.98 -3.03
N LEU A 20 10.51 3.29 -3.49
CA LEU A 20 11.03 2.80 -4.76
C LEU A 20 11.22 1.29 -4.75
N ASP A 21 11.73 0.74 -3.64
CA ASP A 21 11.90 -0.71 -3.48
C ASP A 21 10.56 -1.42 -3.38
N PHE A 22 9.58 -0.81 -2.71
CA PHE A 22 8.19 -1.29 -2.71
C PHE A 22 7.64 -1.38 -4.14
N VAL A 23 7.74 -0.31 -4.94
CA VAL A 23 7.26 -0.29 -6.33
C VAL A 23 7.93 -1.37 -7.18
N ARG A 24 9.26 -1.53 -7.04
CA ARG A 24 10.02 -2.57 -7.75
C ARG A 24 9.63 -3.97 -7.30
N MET A 25 9.49 -4.20 -5.99
CA MET A 25 9.09 -5.46 -5.39
C MET A 25 7.68 -5.84 -5.87
N PHE A 26 6.74 -4.90 -5.80
CA PHE A 26 5.36 -5.13 -6.20
C PHE A 26 5.27 -5.49 -7.68
N HIS A 27 5.98 -4.78 -8.55
CA HIS A 27 6.06 -5.13 -9.97
C HIS A 27 6.60 -6.55 -10.19
N ARG A 28 7.65 -6.97 -9.45
CA ARG A 28 8.16 -8.35 -9.51
C ARG A 28 7.12 -9.36 -9.01
N ALA A 29 6.42 -9.06 -7.92
CA ALA A 29 5.37 -9.92 -7.38
C ALA A 29 4.23 -10.12 -8.38
N VAL A 30 3.77 -9.04 -9.02
CA VAL A 30 2.74 -9.11 -10.05
C VAL A 30 3.20 -9.96 -11.24
N ARG A 31 4.45 -9.78 -11.71
CA ARG A 31 5.02 -10.64 -12.76
C ARG A 31 5.09 -12.12 -12.37
N ARG A 32 5.46 -12.43 -11.13
CA ARG A 32 5.48 -13.81 -10.61
C ARG A 32 4.09 -14.41 -10.45
N SER A 33 3.09 -13.58 -10.19
CA SER A 33 1.69 -14.00 -9.99
C SER A 33 0.98 -14.41 -11.29
N GLY A 34 1.62 -14.21 -12.45
CA GLY A 34 1.02 -14.45 -13.77
C GLY A 34 -0.08 -13.45 -14.13
N LEU A 35 -0.18 -12.33 -13.41
CA LEU A 35 -1.08 -11.22 -13.75
C LEU A 35 -0.42 -10.30 -14.77
N HIS A 36 -1.20 -9.90 -15.77
CA HIS A 36 -0.73 -9.09 -16.89
C HIS A 36 -1.01 -7.60 -16.62
N MET A 37 0.01 -6.85 -16.18
CA MET A 37 -0.08 -5.40 -15.94
C MET A 37 -0.13 -4.62 -17.25
N VAL A 38 -0.86 -3.51 -17.24
CA VAL A 38 -0.79 -2.52 -18.32
C VAL A 38 0.37 -1.56 -18.08
N PHE A 39 1.04 -1.16 -19.16
CA PHE A 39 2.14 -0.20 -19.17
C PHE A 39 1.74 1.11 -19.87
N SER A 40 2.40 2.21 -19.52
CA SER A 40 2.26 3.48 -20.22
C SER A 40 2.80 3.37 -21.67
N GLY A 41 2.18 4.10 -22.60
CA GLY A 41 2.54 4.07 -24.03
C GLY A 41 3.67 5.01 -24.45
N GLY A 42 4.47 5.51 -23.51
CA GLY A 42 5.55 6.48 -23.78
C GLY A 42 6.89 5.82 -24.14
N PHE A 43 7.92 6.66 -24.34
CA PHE A 43 9.29 6.22 -24.65
C PHE A 43 9.92 5.32 -23.55
N ASN A 44 9.47 5.49 -22.31
CA ASN A 44 9.80 4.64 -21.16
C ASN A 44 8.50 4.07 -20.57
N PRO A 45 8.04 2.88 -21.02
CA PRO A 45 6.85 2.25 -20.49
C PRO A 45 7.00 1.91 -19.00
N HIS A 46 6.14 2.47 -18.18
CA HIS A 46 6.06 2.17 -16.75
C HIS A 46 4.72 1.51 -16.43
N PRO A 47 4.66 0.57 -15.46
CA PRO A 47 3.40 -0.03 -15.07
C PRO A 47 2.38 1.04 -14.63
N ILE A 48 1.14 0.90 -15.06
CA ILE A 48 0.03 1.76 -14.61
C ILE A 48 -0.35 1.31 -13.20
N MET A 49 0.30 1.94 -12.23
CA MET A 49 0.13 1.70 -10.80
C MET A 49 0.30 3.01 -10.02
N THR A 50 -0.56 3.24 -9.04
CA THR A 50 -0.54 4.46 -8.21
C THR A 50 -0.79 4.08 -6.76
N VAL A 51 0.15 4.40 -5.87
CA VAL A 51 -0.01 4.19 -4.42
C VAL A 51 -0.72 5.41 -3.84
N ALA A 52 -1.70 5.20 -2.96
CA ALA A 52 -2.50 6.28 -2.39
C ALA A 52 -1.66 7.18 -1.47
N MET A 53 -1.07 6.60 -0.42
CA MET A 53 -0.20 7.30 0.52
C MET A 53 1.07 6.46 0.76
N PRO A 54 2.21 6.81 0.16
CA PRO A 54 3.47 6.10 0.41
C PRO A 54 3.89 6.19 1.88
N LEU A 55 4.07 5.05 2.52
CA LEU A 55 4.56 4.98 3.90
C LEU A 55 6.05 5.33 4.01
N SER A 56 6.38 6.07 5.07
CA SER A 56 7.76 6.30 5.51
C SER A 56 8.46 5.00 5.91
N VAL A 57 9.79 5.00 5.83
CA VAL A 57 10.63 3.91 6.30
C VAL A 57 10.45 3.76 7.82
N GLY A 58 10.33 2.53 8.30
CA GLY A 58 10.13 2.21 9.71
C GLY A 58 8.67 2.13 10.15
N VAL A 59 7.71 2.41 9.25
CA VAL A 59 6.27 2.42 9.56
C VAL A 59 5.59 1.16 9.01
N THR A 60 4.72 0.56 9.83
CA THR A 60 3.82 -0.54 9.46
C THR A 60 2.42 0.00 9.16
N SER A 61 1.59 -0.79 8.49
CA SER A 61 0.18 -0.44 8.25
C SER A 61 -0.68 -1.67 8.04
N ASP A 62 -1.91 -1.58 8.52
CA ASP A 62 -2.94 -2.62 8.39
C ASP A 62 -3.90 -2.36 7.23
N GLY A 63 -3.70 -1.29 6.44
CA GLY A 63 -4.69 -0.92 5.43
C GLY A 63 -4.26 0.18 4.48
N GLU A 64 -3.21 -0.07 3.70
CA GLU A 64 -2.81 0.78 2.59
C GLU A 64 -3.60 0.50 1.32
N TYR A 65 -3.66 1.50 0.44
CA TYR A 65 -4.38 1.41 -0.83
C TYR A 65 -3.47 1.73 -2.02
N MET A 66 -3.70 1.02 -3.12
CA MET A 66 -3.14 1.36 -4.42
C MET A 66 -4.12 1.04 -5.52
N LYS A 67 -3.98 1.74 -6.65
CA LYS A 67 -4.64 1.45 -7.91
C LYS A 67 -3.66 0.73 -8.83
N ILE A 68 -4.13 -0.31 -9.50
CA ILE A 68 -3.38 -1.03 -10.52
C ILE A 68 -4.29 -1.33 -11.72
N ALA A 69 -3.69 -1.40 -12.90
CA ALA A 69 -4.40 -1.78 -14.11
C ALA A 69 -3.88 -3.10 -14.68
N PHE A 70 -4.82 -3.98 -15.04
CA PHE A 70 -4.54 -5.26 -15.71
C PHE A 70 -5.12 -5.30 -17.13
N GLU A 71 -4.51 -6.09 -17.99
CA GLU A 71 -4.99 -6.38 -19.34
C GLU A 71 -6.35 -7.08 -19.30
N ASP A 72 -7.23 -6.77 -20.26
CA ASP A 72 -8.53 -7.43 -20.38
C ASP A 72 -8.37 -8.80 -21.08
N GLY A 73 -9.43 -9.62 -21.06
CA GLY A 73 -9.46 -10.90 -21.79
C GLY A 73 -8.90 -12.08 -21.01
N HIS A 74 -8.37 -11.87 -19.81
CA HIS A 74 -7.86 -12.95 -18.94
C HIS A 74 -8.88 -13.48 -17.92
N GLY A 75 -10.08 -12.91 -17.85
CA GLY A 75 -11.15 -13.38 -16.95
C GLY A 75 -10.81 -13.29 -15.46
N TYR A 76 -9.98 -12.31 -15.06
CA TYR A 76 -9.60 -12.14 -13.66
C TYR A 76 -10.81 -11.79 -12.78
N THR A 77 -10.97 -12.54 -11.69
CA THR A 77 -11.86 -12.16 -10.59
C THR A 77 -11.06 -11.40 -9.53
N GLU A 78 -11.73 -10.59 -8.72
CA GLU A 78 -11.13 -9.88 -7.59
C GLU A 78 -10.42 -10.84 -6.63
N GLU A 79 -11.08 -11.95 -6.28
CA GLU A 79 -10.52 -13.00 -5.44
C GLU A 79 -9.32 -13.68 -6.10
N GLY A 80 -9.41 -13.98 -7.40
CA GLY A 80 -8.30 -14.58 -8.14
C GLY A 80 -7.07 -13.68 -8.21
N ILE A 81 -7.26 -12.36 -8.31
CA ILE A 81 -6.15 -11.39 -8.21
C ILE A 81 -5.57 -11.41 -6.80
N LYS A 82 -6.41 -11.35 -5.77
CA LYS A 82 -5.98 -11.39 -4.36
C LYS A 82 -5.11 -12.61 -4.08
N ASP A 83 -5.58 -13.79 -4.45
CA ASP A 83 -4.89 -15.06 -4.20
C ASP A 83 -3.56 -15.15 -4.93
N ARG A 84 -3.54 -14.77 -6.21
CA ARG A 84 -2.32 -14.75 -7.02
C ARG A 84 -1.28 -13.78 -6.46
N LEU A 85 -1.71 -12.59 -6.02
CA LEU A 85 -0.80 -11.63 -5.40
C LEU A 85 -0.30 -12.12 -4.05
N ASN A 86 -1.15 -12.65 -3.18
CA ASN A 86 -0.73 -13.20 -1.89
C ASN A 86 0.23 -14.39 -2.05
N GLY A 87 0.02 -15.26 -3.05
CA GLY A 87 0.95 -16.34 -3.36
C GLY A 87 2.29 -15.87 -3.95
N ALA A 88 2.34 -14.64 -4.46
CA ALA A 88 3.52 -14.07 -5.09
C ALA A 88 4.19 -12.96 -4.28
N LEU A 89 3.60 -12.43 -3.22
CA LEU A 89 4.20 -11.40 -2.37
C LEU A 89 5.16 -12.03 -1.35
N PRO A 90 6.22 -11.33 -0.94
CA PRO A 90 7.06 -11.79 0.15
C PRO A 90 6.32 -11.69 1.49
N ALA A 91 6.77 -12.46 2.48
CA ALA A 91 6.28 -12.36 3.86
C ALA A 91 6.36 -10.91 4.36
N GLY A 92 5.35 -10.49 5.14
CA GLY A 92 5.21 -9.12 5.62
C GLY A 92 4.33 -8.23 4.74
N PHE A 93 3.92 -8.67 3.55
CA PHE A 93 2.82 -8.05 2.80
C PHE A 93 1.63 -9.00 2.73
N THR A 94 0.43 -8.45 2.79
CA THR A 94 -0.80 -9.23 2.57
C THR A 94 -1.83 -8.37 1.87
N VAL A 95 -2.33 -8.83 0.73
CA VAL A 95 -3.50 -8.25 0.07
C VAL A 95 -4.75 -8.68 0.83
N LEU A 96 -5.47 -7.70 1.36
CA LEU A 96 -6.69 -7.89 2.13
C LEU A 96 -7.93 -7.93 1.24
N ALA A 97 -7.96 -7.07 0.22
CA ALA A 97 -9.09 -6.94 -0.69
C ALA A 97 -8.65 -6.42 -2.05
N VAL A 98 -9.42 -6.78 -3.07
CA VAL A 98 -9.29 -6.26 -4.43
C VAL A 98 -10.69 -5.87 -4.88
N GLN A 99 -10.83 -4.68 -5.46
CA GLN A 99 -12.10 -4.19 -5.97
C GLN A 99 -11.89 -3.67 -7.39
N ARG A 100 -12.67 -4.15 -8.36
CA ARG A 100 -12.69 -3.55 -9.70
C ARG A 100 -13.36 -2.18 -9.62
N VAL A 101 -12.76 -1.21 -10.30
CA VAL A 101 -13.27 0.17 -10.35
C VAL A 101 -13.41 0.64 -11.78
N GLU A 102 -14.35 1.55 -12.00
CA GLU A 102 -14.55 2.25 -13.27
C GLU A 102 -13.75 3.56 -13.29
N GLY A 103 -13.43 4.04 -14.49
CA GLY A 103 -12.71 5.30 -14.68
C GLY A 103 -11.18 5.18 -14.64
N LYS A 104 -10.49 6.21 -15.12
CA LYS A 104 -9.02 6.24 -15.23
C LYS A 104 -8.32 6.60 -13.92
N GLU A 105 -8.94 7.42 -13.08
CA GLU A 105 -8.35 7.94 -11.86
C GLU A 105 -9.21 7.63 -10.64
N LEU A 106 -8.56 7.12 -9.60
CA LEU A 106 -9.13 7.15 -8.26
C LEU A 106 -8.69 8.45 -7.63
N ASP A 107 -9.68 9.15 -7.12
CA ASP A 107 -9.47 10.34 -6.33
C ASP A 107 -9.14 9.94 -4.88
N PHE A 108 -7.86 9.70 -4.62
CA PHE A 108 -7.38 9.38 -3.28
C PHE A 108 -7.51 10.57 -2.31
N THR A 109 -7.85 11.77 -2.78
CA THR A 109 -8.14 12.92 -1.88
C THR A 109 -9.42 12.70 -1.06
N LYS A 110 -10.24 11.71 -1.42
CA LYS A 110 -11.42 11.29 -0.66
C LYS A 110 -11.10 10.43 0.56
N LEU A 111 -9.83 10.08 0.79
CA LEU A 111 -9.42 9.49 2.06
C LEU A 111 -9.59 10.54 3.16
N ASP A 112 -10.51 10.29 4.09
CA ASP A 112 -10.95 11.26 5.10
C ASP A 112 -10.25 11.08 6.45
N ARG A 113 -9.70 9.89 6.72
CA ARG A 113 -9.07 9.57 8.00
C ARG A 113 -7.88 8.63 7.85
N ALA A 114 -6.91 8.82 8.73
CA ALA A 114 -5.87 7.86 9.07
C ALA A 114 -5.79 7.74 10.59
N ASP A 115 -5.70 6.51 11.09
CA ASP A 115 -5.54 6.21 12.51
C ASP A 115 -4.11 5.73 12.74
N TYR A 116 -3.42 6.31 13.72
CA TYR A 116 -2.04 6.01 14.03
C TYR A 116 -1.94 5.36 15.41
N ILE A 117 -1.19 4.26 15.49
CA ILE A 117 -0.79 3.65 16.75
C ILE A 117 0.71 3.89 16.91
N VAL A 118 1.11 4.48 18.03
CA VAL A 118 2.50 4.76 18.36
C VAL A 118 2.85 3.99 19.61
N GLU A 119 3.86 3.13 19.51
CA GLU A 119 4.44 2.42 20.63
C GLU A 119 5.80 3.04 20.96
N ALA A 120 6.00 3.39 22.23
CA ALA A 120 7.24 3.98 22.71
C ALA A 120 7.77 3.19 23.90
N LEU A 121 9.09 2.99 23.94
CA LEU A 121 9.77 2.45 25.11
C LEU A 121 10.01 3.60 26.10
N LEU A 122 9.59 3.40 27.34
CA LEU A 122 9.78 4.37 28.41
C LEU A 122 10.91 3.89 29.34
N GLU A 123 11.83 4.79 29.69
CA GLU A 123 12.87 4.49 30.69
C GLU A 123 12.28 4.36 32.10
N GLN A 124 11.17 5.07 32.35
CA GLN A 124 10.46 5.10 33.63
C GLN A 124 8.96 5.09 33.36
N GLU A 125 8.20 4.48 34.26
CA GLU A 125 6.74 4.50 34.20
C GLU A 125 6.24 5.95 34.33
N CYS A 126 5.45 6.41 33.36
CA CYS A 126 4.85 7.73 33.39
C CYS A 126 3.39 7.67 32.97
N THR A 127 2.58 8.56 33.53
CA THR A 127 1.24 8.85 33.01
C THR A 127 1.37 9.86 31.88
N VAL A 128 1.07 9.43 30.66
CA VAL A 128 1.04 10.33 29.49
C VAL A 128 -0.31 11.03 29.45
N ASP A 129 -0.31 12.33 29.70
CA ASP A 129 -1.45 13.19 29.37
C ASP A 129 -1.37 13.56 27.88
N VAL A 130 -2.10 12.81 27.06
CA VAL A 130 -2.12 12.98 25.61
C VAL A 130 -2.68 14.36 25.23
N GLU A 131 -3.68 14.87 25.95
CA GLU A 131 -4.27 16.17 25.65
C GLU A 131 -3.28 17.30 25.91
N ALA A 132 -2.60 17.28 27.07
CA ALA A 132 -1.55 18.24 27.37
C ALA A 132 -0.37 18.12 26.40
N PHE A 133 0.01 16.90 26.00
CA PHE A 133 1.08 16.67 25.02
C PHE A 133 0.75 17.30 23.66
N LEU A 134 -0.47 17.12 23.16
CA LEU A 134 -0.92 17.65 21.87
C LEU A 134 -1.05 19.19 21.86
N GLN A 135 -1.12 19.85 23.02
CA GLN A 135 -1.10 21.31 23.11
C GLN A 135 0.30 21.92 22.90
N ASN A 136 1.37 21.11 22.89
CA ASN A 136 2.70 21.61 22.59
C ASN A 136 2.77 22.14 21.16
N ARG A 137 3.22 23.39 21.00
CA ARG A 137 3.38 24.03 19.68
C ARG A 137 4.47 23.41 18.80
N GLN A 138 5.31 22.57 19.39
CA GLN A 138 6.43 21.92 18.73
C GLN A 138 6.71 20.60 19.47
N LEU A 139 6.99 19.56 18.70
CA LEU A 139 7.49 18.30 19.24
C LEU A 139 8.91 18.57 19.74
N LEU A 140 9.09 18.61 21.05
CA LEU A 140 10.42 18.65 21.67
C LEU A 140 10.99 17.23 21.54
N VAL A 141 11.98 17.09 20.65
CA VAL A 141 12.76 15.85 20.44
C VAL A 141 14.00 15.90 21.32
#